data_AF-V4JKF0-F1
#
_entry.id   AF-V4JKF0-F1
#
_cell.length_a   1.000
_cell.length_b   1.000
_cell.length_c   1.000
_cell.angle_alpha   90.00
_cell.angle_beta   90.00
_cell.angle_gamma   90.00
#
_symmetry.space_group_name_H-M   'P 1'
#
loop_
_entity.id
_entity.type
_entity.pdbx_description
1 polymer ?
#
loop_
_entity_poly.entity_id
_entity_poly.type
_entity_poly.pdbx_seq_one_letter_code
_entity_poly.pdbx_strand_id
1 'polypeptide(L)'
;MINAIMGRRPEPTPRPPYPTERGLFGMPTVVNNVETLASVPWIIEHGGDKYAEMGYNKSRGTKVLSLNSLFERPGLYEVEFGVPLKEVVYDMGGGLKGGRRLKGVIVGGPLASFIRPEELDVRLGVEELREIGASLGHGNVIAFSDDTSLLELLHEIVHFAAFESCGKCFPCRLGTARADEILEAALGRGYLTPEEADELKSMATVMRSASLCGHGQGTGDAILSFLTKGADEMVRG
;
A
#
# COMPACT_ATOMS: atom_id res chain seq x y z
N MET A 1 3.14 16.92 4.71
CA MET A 1 3.36 17.89 3.62
C MET A 1 3.10 19.35 4.05
N ILE A 2 1.86 19.81 4.22
CA ILE A 2 1.53 21.23 4.49
C ILE A 2 2.33 21.81 5.68
N ASN A 3 2.36 21.10 6.81
CA ASN A 3 3.14 21.55 7.98
C ASN A 3 4.65 21.66 7.68
N ALA A 4 5.20 20.74 6.89
CA ALA A 4 6.61 20.77 6.51
C ALA A 4 6.94 21.99 5.64
N ILE A 5 6.09 22.33 4.67
CA ILE A 5 6.24 23.53 3.82
C ILE A 5 6.23 24.81 4.66
N MET A 6 5.46 24.83 5.74
CA MET A 6 5.42 25.94 6.70
C MET A 6 6.57 25.93 7.73
N GLY A 7 7.56 25.04 7.59
CA GLY A 7 8.70 24.92 8.52
C GLY A 7 8.33 24.32 9.88
N ARG A 8 7.20 23.62 10.00
CA ARG A 8 6.75 22.97 11.24
C ARG A 8 7.05 21.48 11.20
N ARG A 9 6.95 20.82 12.37
CA ARG A 9 7.00 19.35 12.44
C ARG A 9 5.97 18.74 11.48
N PRO A 10 6.33 17.70 10.68
CA PRO A 10 5.51 17.17 9.59
C PRO A 10 4.36 16.26 10.08
N GLU A 11 3.64 16.69 11.11
CA GLU A 11 2.56 15.92 11.71
C GLU A 11 1.24 16.17 10.98
N PRO A 12 0.36 15.16 10.85
CA PRO A 12 -0.98 15.36 10.31
C PRO A 12 -1.83 16.23 11.23
N THR A 13 -2.73 17.02 10.67
CA THR A 13 -3.75 17.78 11.42
C THR A 13 -5.06 17.01 11.46
N PRO A 14 -5.76 16.98 12.61
CA PRO A 14 -7.13 16.49 12.65
C PRO A 14 -8.01 17.25 11.66
N ARG A 15 -8.97 16.54 11.06
CA ARG A 15 -9.96 17.11 10.15
C ARG A 15 -11.33 16.99 10.82
N PRO A 16 -12.20 18.01 10.75
CA PRO A 16 -12.04 19.32 10.09
C PRO A 16 -11.13 20.32 10.85
N PRO A 17 -10.68 21.43 10.21
CA PRO A 17 -10.97 21.84 8.82
C PRO A 17 -10.17 21.05 7.79
N TYR A 18 -10.73 20.91 6.58
CA TYR A 18 -10.02 20.28 5.47
C TYR A 18 -9.02 21.27 4.82
N PRO A 19 -7.93 20.79 4.20
CA PRO A 19 -6.98 21.66 3.51
C PRO A 19 -7.60 22.58 2.45
N THR A 20 -8.66 22.12 1.79
CA THR A 20 -9.44 22.88 0.80
C THR A 20 -10.13 24.09 1.38
N GLU A 21 -10.40 24.11 2.69
CA GLU A 21 -10.96 25.25 3.40
C GLU A 21 -9.85 26.08 4.06
N ARG A 22 -8.91 25.40 4.73
CA ARG A 22 -7.82 26.03 5.47
C ARG A 22 -6.58 25.13 5.49
N GLY A 23 -5.72 25.32 4.48
CA GLY A 23 -4.49 24.55 4.27
C GLY A 23 -3.23 25.38 4.49
N LEU A 24 -2.44 25.55 3.43
CA LEU A 24 -1.13 26.20 3.46
C LEU A 24 -1.27 27.68 3.85
N PHE A 25 -0.51 28.10 4.87
CA PHE A 25 -0.58 29.44 5.48
C PHE A 25 -2.00 29.88 5.89
N GLY A 26 -2.89 28.92 6.16
CA GLY A 26 -4.28 29.20 6.50
C GLY A 26 -5.18 29.54 5.31
N MET A 27 -4.70 29.38 4.08
CA MET A 27 -5.45 29.64 2.85
C MET A 27 -6.08 28.34 2.30
N PRO A 28 -7.23 28.40 1.61
CA PRO A 28 -7.76 27.29 0.83
C PRO A 28 -6.69 26.67 -0.08
N THR A 29 -6.41 25.37 0.08
CA THR A 29 -5.33 24.69 -0.63
C THR A 29 -5.77 23.32 -1.12
N VAL A 30 -5.71 23.12 -2.44
CA VAL A 30 -5.88 21.81 -3.05
C VAL A 30 -4.55 21.07 -3.05
N VAL A 31 -4.55 19.81 -2.58
CA VAL A 31 -3.36 18.95 -2.57
C VAL A 31 -3.64 17.74 -3.45
N ASN A 32 -2.91 17.62 -4.54
CA ASN A 32 -3.00 16.50 -5.49
C ASN A 32 -1.63 15.85 -5.68
N ASN A 33 -1.63 14.57 -6.04
CA ASN A 33 -0.42 13.88 -6.50
C ASN A 33 0.03 14.46 -7.86
N VAL A 34 1.33 14.36 -8.15
CA VAL A 34 1.93 14.80 -9.41
C VAL A 34 1.27 14.13 -10.61
N GLU A 35 1.00 12.82 -10.57
CA GLU A 35 0.33 12.08 -11.65
C GLU A 35 -1.04 12.68 -11.97
N THR A 36 -1.82 13.00 -10.93
CA THR A 36 -3.13 13.65 -11.08
C THR A 36 -3.01 15.03 -11.73
N LEU A 37 -2.01 15.83 -11.33
CA LEU A 37 -1.80 17.15 -11.94
C LEU A 37 -1.28 17.05 -13.38
N ALA A 38 -0.50 16.02 -13.68
CA ALA A 38 0.08 15.77 -15.00
C ALA A 38 -0.97 15.33 -16.03
N SER A 39 -2.08 14.71 -15.61
CA SER A 39 -3.17 14.35 -16.53
C SER A 39 -4.09 15.53 -16.87
N VAL A 40 -4.13 16.58 -16.04
CA VAL A 40 -5.02 17.74 -16.23
C VAL A 40 -4.84 18.45 -17.58
N PRO A 41 -3.61 18.76 -18.07
CA PRO A 41 -3.44 19.39 -19.37
C PRO A 41 -4.07 18.59 -20.51
N TRP A 42 -3.87 17.27 -20.52
CA TRP A 42 -4.44 16.38 -21.54
C TRP A 42 -5.98 16.39 -21.47
N ILE A 43 -6.54 16.34 -20.26
CA ILE A 43 -8.00 16.37 -20.03
C ILE A 43 -8.61 17.70 -20.51
N ILE A 44 -7.94 18.83 -20.29
CA ILE A 44 -8.40 20.14 -20.75
C ILE A 44 -8.38 20.23 -22.27
N GLU A 45 -7.34 19.71 -22.91
CA GLU A 45 -7.16 19.77 -24.36
C GLU A 45 -8.11 18.82 -25.12
N HIS A 46 -8.35 17.62 -24.58
CA HIS A 46 -9.09 16.56 -25.28
C HIS A 46 -10.53 16.38 -24.79
N GLY A 47 -10.86 16.95 -23.62
CA GLY A 47 -12.17 16.84 -22.97
C GLY A 47 -12.24 15.70 -21.95
N GLY A 48 -12.94 15.95 -20.85
CA GLY A 48 -13.13 14.98 -19.76
C GLY A 48 -13.86 13.70 -20.19
N ASP A 49 -14.80 13.81 -21.12
CA ASP A 49 -15.54 12.64 -21.63
C ASP A 49 -14.60 11.64 -22.32
N LYS A 50 -13.64 12.13 -23.11
CA LYS A 50 -12.61 11.27 -23.73
C LYS A 50 -11.68 10.62 -22.73
N TYR A 51 -11.33 11.32 -21.65
CA TYR A 51 -10.55 10.71 -20.57
C TYR A 51 -11.36 9.63 -19.84
N ALA A 52 -12.67 9.80 -19.72
CA ALA A 52 -13.58 8.87 -19.07
C ALA A 52 -13.99 7.66 -19.95
N GLU A 53 -13.76 7.73 -21.27
CA GLU A 53 -13.87 6.56 -22.17
C GLU A 53 -12.84 5.49 -21.82
N MET A 54 -11.64 5.89 -21.36
CA MET A 54 -10.61 4.99 -20.85
C MET A 54 -10.94 4.50 -19.44
N GLY A 55 -10.51 3.28 -19.13
CA GLY A 55 -10.65 2.69 -17.81
C GLY A 55 -11.84 1.75 -17.65
N TYR A 56 -12.22 1.48 -16.39
CA TYR A 56 -13.21 0.47 -16.05
C TYR A 56 -14.07 0.88 -14.85
N ASN A 57 -15.39 0.67 -14.97
CA ASN A 57 -16.37 0.99 -13.92
C ASN A 57 -16.26 2.43 -13.39
N LYS A 58 -15.81 2.61 -12.14
CA LYS A 58 -15.63 3.92 -11.50
C LYS A 58 -14.21 4.45 -11.62
N SER A 59 -13.25 3.58 -11.95
CA SER A 59 -11.86 3.94 -12.15
C SER A 59 -11.65 4.35 -13.61
N ARG A 60 -11.57 5.65 -13.86
CA ARG A 60 -11.50 6.25 -15.21
C ARG A 60 -10.11 6.76 -15.55
N GLY A 61 -9.74 6.69 -16.82
CA GLY A 61 -8.43 7.09 -17.33
C GLY A 61 -7.36 6.01 -17.20
N THR A 62 -6.11 6.48 -17.14
CA THR A 62 -4.92 5.64 -17.03
C THR A 62 -4.29 5.71 -15.65
N LYS A 63 -3.42 4.74 -15.37
CA LYS A 63 -2.58 4.65 -14.19
C LYS A 63 -1.16 4.31 -14.59
N VAL A 64 -0.19 5.03 -14.04
CA VAL A 64 1.23 4.66 -14.17
C VAL A 64 1.56 3.62 -13.11
N LEU A 65 1.99 2.45 -13.57
CA LEU A 65 2.46 1.34 -12.75
C LEU A 65 3.98 1.31 -12.70
N SER A 66 4.54 0.95 -11.55
CA SER A 66 5.98 0.77 -11.35
C SER A 66 6.28 -0.64 -10.88
N LEU A 67 7.00 -1.40 -11.72
CA LEU A 67 7.35 -2.80 -11.46
C LEU A 67 8.77 -2.88 -10.90
N ASN A 68 8.94 -3.57 -9.77
CA ASN A 68 10.24 -3.73 -9.10
C ASN A 68 11.22 -4.61 -9.90
N SER A 69 12.48 -4.61 -9.47
CA SER A 69 13.59 -5.25 -10.18
C SER A 69 13.51 -6.79 -10.26
N LEU A 70 12.59 -7.44 -9.54
CA LEU A 70 12.39 -8.90 -9.59
C LEU A 70 11.65 -9.36 -10.86
N PHE A 71 10.88 -8.48 -11.49
CA PHE A 71 10.28 -8.76 -12.79
C PHE A 71 11.34 -8.94 -13.88
N GLU A 72 11.08 -9.79 -14.87
CA GLU A 72 11.95 -9.96 -16.05
C GLU A 72 12.06 -8.65 -16.84
N ARG A 73 10.94 -7.93 -16.97
CA ARG A 73 10.86 -6.60 -17.60
C ARG A 73 10.41 -5.55 -16.58
N PRO A 74 11.30 -5.12 -15.66
CA PRO A 74 10.98 -4.09 -14.69
C PRO A 74 10.84 -2.73 -15.39
N GLY A 75 10.10 -1.79 -14.81
CA GLY A 75 9.95 -0.46 -15.39
C GLY A 75 8.63 0.22 -15.08
N LEU A 76 8.38 1.32 -15.79
CA LEU A 76 7.15 2.08 -15.74
C LEU A 76 6.23 1.69 -16.90
N TYR A 77 4.99 1.39 -16.59
CA TYR A 77 3.96 1.04 -17.56
C TYR A 77 2.74 1.91 -17.33
N GLU A 78 2.36 2.72 -18.31
CA GLU A 78 1.06 3.40 -18.28
C GLU A 78 0.00 2.47 -18.86
N VAL A 79 -1.03 2.20 -18.07
CA VAL A 79 -2.10 1.27 -18.43
C VAL A 79 -3.46 1.91 -18.19
N GLU A 80 -4.47 1.52 -18.96
CA GLU A 80 -5.84 1.85 -18.63
C GLU A 80 -6.30 1.11 -17.38
N PHE A 81 -7.17 1.73 -16.57
CA PHE A 81 -7.86 1.00 -15.53
C PHE A 81 -8.67 -0.18 -16.11
N GLY A 82 -8.79 -1.25 -15.34
CA GLY A 82 -9.48 -2.48 -15.75
C GLY A 82 -8.57 -3.58 -16.27
N VAL A 83 -7.31 -3.30 -16.60
CA VAL A 83 -6.33 -4.34 -16.96
C VAL A 83 -6.20 -5.35 -15.79
N PRO A 84 -6.34 -6.67 -16.03
CA PRO A 84 -6.13 -7.67 -15.00
C PRO A 84 -4.71 -7.61 -14.42
N LEU A 85 -4.59 -7.73 -13.10
CA LEU A 85 -3.28 -7.68 -12.43
C LEU A 85 -2.35 -8.82 -12.90
N LYS A 86 -2.94 -9.95 -13.30
CA LYS A 86 -2.24 -11.06 -13.95
C LYS A 86 -1.56 -10.68 -15.27
N GLU A 87 -2.22 -9.88 -16.11
CA GLU A 87 -1.62 -9.39 -17.36
C GLU A 87 -0.46 -8.44 -17.06
N VAL A 88 -0.60 -7.58 -16.04
CA VAL A 88 0.50 -6.72 -15.57
C VAL A 88 1.70 -7.57 -15.14
N VAL A 89 1.47 -8.64 -14.38
CA VAL A 89 2.54 -9.49 -13.84
C VAL A 89 3.23 -10.32 -14.94
N TYR A 90 2.45 -11.03 -15.75
CA TYR A 90 3.00 -12.03 -16.68
C TYR A 90 3.20 -11.46 -18.09
N ASP A 91 2.30 -10.63 -18.60
CA ASP A 91 2.35 -10.14 -19.99
C ASP A 91 3.13 -8.84 -20.13
N MET A 92 3.06 -7.93 -19.15
CA MET A 92 3.88 -6.72 -19.13
C MET A 92 5.21 -6.97 -18.41
N GLY A 93 5.15 -7.44 -17.16
CA GLY A 93 6.33 -7.74 -16.35
C GLY A 93 7.15 -8.94 -16.84
N GLY A 94 6.56 -9.84 -17.64
CA GLY A 94 7.26 -11.04 -18.13
C GLY A 94 7.44 -12.14 -17.08
N GLY A 95 6.72 -12.08 -15.96
CA GLY A 95 6.98 -12.93 -14.80
C GLY A 95 8.25 -12.51 -14.05
N LEU A 96 8.78 -13.41 -13.21
CA LEU A 96 9.98 -13.14 -12.43
C LEU A 96 11.26 -13.57 -13.15
N LYS A 97 12.34 -12.84 -12.87
CA LYS A 97 13.69 -13.15 -13.38
C LYS A 97 14.11 -14.57 -13.07
N GLY A 98 14.81 -15.17 -14.03
CA GLY A 98 15.39 -16.50 -13.86
C GLY A 98 14.36 -17.62 -13.68
N GLY A 99 13.11 -17.41 -14.12
CA GLY A 99 12.06 -18.42 -14.04
C GLY A 99 11.58 -18.72 -12.62
N ARG A 100 11.85 -17.81 -11.65
CA ARG A 100 11.39 -17.95 -10.27
C ARG A 100 9.86 -17.92 -10.22
N ARG A 101 9.31 -18.63 -9.23
CA ARG A 101 7.87 -18.69 -9.05
C ARG A 101 7.43 -17.49 -8.20
N LEU A 102 6.34 -16.85 -8.62
CA LEU A 102 5.75 -15.73 -7.88
C LEU A 102 5.15 -16.24 -6.56
N LYS A 103 5.56 -15.65 -5.44
CA LYS A 103 4.94 -15.86 -4.12
C LYS A 103 3.75 -14.93 -3.91
N GLY A 104 3.83 -13.72 -4.43
CA GLY A 104 2.74 -12.74 -4.41
C GLY A 104 3.24 -11.36 -4.77
N VAL A 105 2.33 -10.38 -4.69
CA VAL A 105 2.63 -8.97 -4.96
C VAL A 105 2.04 -8.08 -3.88
N ILE A 106 2.62 -6.90 -3.70
CA ILE A 106 1.98 -5.78 -3.00
C ILE A 106 1.72 -4.69 -4.03
N VAL A 107 0.49 -4.17 -4.05
CA VAL A 107 0.07 -3.06 -4.94
C VAL A 107 -0.14 -1.80 -4.12
N GLY A 108 0.42 -0.68 -4.57
CA GLY A 108 0.13 0.66 -4.05
C GLY A 108 1.12 1.25 -3.05
N GLY A 109 2.01 0.43 -2.48
CA GLY A 109 3.09 0.85 -1.58
C GLY A 109 3.37 -0.16 -0.46
N PRO A 110 4.41 0.04 0.35
CA PRO A 110 4.83 -0.93 1.38
C PRO A 110 3.79 -1.18 2.47
N LEU A 111 2.90 -0.21 2.71
CA LEU A 111 1.81 -0.31 3.70
C LEU A 111 0.51 -0.89 3.11
N ALA A 112 0.56 -1.45 1.91
CA ALA A 112 -0.59 -2.08 1.30
C ALA A 112 -0.59 -3.59 1.53
N SER A 113 -1.75 -4.20 1.31
CA SER A 113 -2.00 -5.61 1.55
C SER A 113 -1.28 -6.52 0.56
N PHE A 114 -0.92 -7.71 1.05
CA PHE A 114 -0.34 -8.77 0.24
C PHE A 114 -1.42 -9.42 -0.64
N ILE A 115 -1.09 -9.64 -1.90
CA ILE A 115 -1.96 -10.26 -2.91
C ILE A 115 -1.31 -11.58 -3.34
N ARG A 116 -2.04 -12.68 -3.14
CA ARG A 116 -1.55 -14.01 -3.51
C ARG A 116 -1.72 -14.27 -5.02
N PRO A 117 -0.97 -15.22 -5.59
CA PRO A 117 -1.06 -15.54 -7.01
C PRO A 117 -2.47 -15.91 -7.49
N GLU A 118 -3.29 -16.51 -6.61
CA GLU A 118 -4.67 -16.91 -6.91
C GLU A 118 -5.64 -15.73 -6.98
N GLU A 119 -5.23 -14.55 -6.47
CA GLU A 119 -6.03 -13.32 -6.44
C GLU A 119 -5.71 -12.39 -7.62
N LEU A 120 -4.77 -12.76 -8.50
CA LEU A 120 -4.28 -11.89 -9.59
C LEU A 120 -5.27 -11.69 -10.75
N ASP A 121 -6.34 -12.50 -10.83
CA ASP A 121 -7.38 -12.30 -11.85
C ASP A 121 -8.22 -11.04 -11.58
N VAL A 122 -8.02 -10.37 -10.42
CA VAL A 122 -8.61 -9.06 -10.12
C VAL A 122 -8.19 -8.01 -11.16
N ARG A 123 -9.13 -7.13 -11.51
CA ARG A 123 -8.86 -6.00 -12.40
C ARG A 123 -8.24 -4.84 -11.63
N LEU A 124 -7.33 -4.12 -12.28
CA LEU A 124 -6.74 -2.91 -11.73
C LEU A 124 -7.82 -1.81 -11.63
N GLY A 125 -8.30 -1.55 -10.43
CA GLY A 125 -9.27 -0.51 -10.14
C GLY A 125 -9.36 -0.27 -8.63
N VAL A 126 -9.82 0.91 -8.23
CA VAL A 126 -9.87 1.28 -6.80
C VAL A 126 -10.86 0.40 -6.04
N GLU A 127 -12.06 0.21 -6.59
CA GLU A 127 -13.08 -0.64 -6.00
C GLU A 127 -12.72 -2.12 -6.10
N GLU A 128 -12.26 -2.56 -7.27
CA GLU A 128 -11.95 -3.96 -7.55
C GLU A 128 -10.81 -4.48 -6.66
N LEU A 129 -9.75 -3.69 -6.45
CA LEU A 129 -8.69 -4.07 -5.50
C LEU A 129 -9.19 -4.07 -4.05
N ARG A 130 -10.12 -3.18 -3.69
CA ARG A 130 -10.68 -3.12 -2.35
C ARG A 130 -11.50 -4.37 -2.02
N GLU A 131 -12.12 -5.02 -3.00
CA GLU A 131 -12.89 -6.26 -2.81
C GLU A 131 -12.02 -7.42 -2.31
N ILE A 132 -10.75 -7.49 -2.71
CA ILE A 132 -9.78 -8.48 -2.23
C ILE A 132 -8.98 -8.00 -1.00
N GLY A 133 -9.43 -6.89 -0.39
CA GLY A 133 -8.78 -6.25 0.75
C GLY A 133 -7.47 -5.55 0.41
N ALA A 134 -7.18 -5.29 -0.88
CA ALA A 134 -6.00 -4.56 -1.32
C ALA A 134 -6.33 -3.09 -1.60
N SER A 135 -5.31 -2.30 -1.92
CA SER A 135 -5.46 -0.90 -2.29
C SER A 135 -4.63 -0.56 -3.51
N LEU A 136 -5.11 0.31 -4.38
CA LEU A 136 -4.37 0.72 -5.58
C LEU A 136 -3.11 1.55 -5.23
N GLY A 137 -3.21 2.37 -4.16
CA GLY A 137 -2.20 3.34 -3.76
C GLY A 137 -1.64 4.14 -4.94
N HIS A 138 -0.31 4.20 -5.04
CA HIS A 138 0.38 4.96 -6.08
C HIS A 138 0.69 4.14 -7.35
N GLY A 139 0.23 2.90 -7.48
CA GLY A 139 0.49 2.06 -8.67
C GLY A 139 1.81 1.28 -8.64
N ASN A 140 2.52 1.26 -7.52
CA ASN A 140 3.69 0.38 -7.38
C ASN A 140 3.23 -1.08 -7.32
N VAL A 141 3.82 -1.95 -8.13
CA VAL A 141 3.61 -3.40 -8.13
C VAL A 141 4.92 -4.03 -7.71
N ILE A 142 4.99 -4.45 -6.45
CA ILE A 142 6.18 -5.03 -5.85
C ILE A 142 5.98 -6.54 -5.81
N ALA A 143 6.71 -7.27 -6.64
CA ALA A 143 6.65 -8.73 -6.63
C ALA A 143 7.65 -9.35 -5.67
N PHE A 144 7.29 -10.53 -5.17
CA PHE A 144 8.09 -11.37 -4.28
C PHE A 144 8.20 -12.77 -4.85
N SER A 145 9.38 -13.37 -4.74
CA SER A 145 9.68 -14.74 -5.18
C SER A 145 9.37 -15.77 -4.09
N ASP A 146 9.36 -17.03 -4.49
CA ASP A 146 9.17 -18.21 -3.63
C ASP A 146 10.15 -18.34 -2.45
N ASP A 147 11.34 -17.74 -2.50
CA ASP A 147 12.29 -17.68 -1.39
C ASP A 147 12.09 -16.50 -0.44
N THR A 148 11.15 -15.60 -0.71
CA THR A 148 10.87 -14.48 0.19
C THR A 148 10.17 -15.00 1.46
N SER A 149 10.75 -14.75 2.62
CA SER A 149 10.11 -15.02 3.91
C SER A 149 9.01 -13.98 4.17
N LEU A 150 7.76 -14.44 4.35
CA LEU A 150 6.65 -13.53 4.67
C LEU A 150 6.82 -12.88 6.06
N LEU A 151 7.49 -13.58 6.99
CA LEU A 151 7.78 -13.05 8.32
C LEU A 151 8.82 -11.92 8.25
N GLU A 152 9.90 -12.11 7.49
CA GLU A 152 10.91 -11.06 7.26
C GLU A 152 10.32 -9.86 6.53
N LEU A 153 9.47 -10.12 5.53
CA LEU A 153 8.79 -9.05 4.80
C LEU A 153 7.84 -8.25 5.70
N LEU A 154 7.04 -8.94 6.53
CA LEU A 154 6.14 -8.27 7.48
C LEU A 154 6.94 -7.45 8.50
N HIS A 155 8.03 -8.01 9.02
CA HIS A 155 8.93 -7.28 9.91
C HIS A 155 9.47 -6.01 9.24
N GLU A 156 10.03 -6.08 8.04
CA GLU A 156 10.58 -4.91 7.34
C GLU A 156 9.53 -3.80 7.14
N ILE A 157 8.29 -4.18 6.78
CA ILE A 157 7.18 -3.24 6.63
C ILE A 157 6.84 -2.55 7.97
N VAL A 158 6.77 -3.31 9.06
CA VAL A 158 6.43 -2.79 10.39
C VAL A 158 7.57 -1.97 10.97
N HIS A 159 8.82 -2.40 10.76
CA HIS A 159 10.03 -1.70 11.16
C HIS A 159 10.10 -0.33 10.49
N PHE A 160 9.90 -0.29 9.16
CA PHE A 160 9.76 0.96 8.42
C PHE A 160 8.64 1.83 8.99
N ALA A 161 7.47 1.25 9.28
CA ALA A 161 6.35 2.01 9.81
C ALA A 161 6.62 2.58 11.22
N ALA A 162 7.37 1.86 12.05
CA ALA A 162 7.78 2.31 13.37
C ALA A 162 8.80 3.45 13.27
N PHE A 163 9.79 3.31 12.39
CA PHE A 163 10.81 4.32 12.14
C PHE A 163 10.24 5.62 11.56
N GLU A 164 9.35 5.53 10.57
CA GLU A 164 8.74 6.69 9.89
C GLU A 164 7.53 7.29 10.62
N SER A 165 7.19 6.76 11.80
CA SER A 165 6.07 7.29 12.58
C SER A 165 6.34 8.73 13.02
N CYS A 166 5.47 9.67 12.63
CA CYS A 166 5.56 11.06 13.10
C CYS A 166 5.35 11.20 14.63
N GLY A 167 4.88 10.15 15.30
CA GLY A 167 4.73 10.09 16.77
C GLY A 167 3.49 10.77 17.34
N LYS A 168 2.56 11.27 16.50
CA LYS A 168 1.43 12.08 16.97
C LYS A 168 0.28 11.30 17.62
N CYS A 169 -0.12 10.16 17.04
CA CYS A 169 -1.24 9.37 17.56
C CYS A 169 -0.73 8.13 18.27
N PHE A 170 -1.28 7.86 19.46
CA PHE A 170 -0.85 6.72 20.30
C PHE A 170 -1.00 5.37 19.60
N PRO A 171 -2.12 5.06 18.90
CA PRO A 171 -2.27 3.79 18.20
C PRO A 171 -1.13 3.53 17.22
N CYS A 172 -0.79 4.50 16.38
CA CYS A 172 0.32 4.36 15.45
C CYS A 172 1.66 4.31 16.19
N ARG A 173 1.98 5.31 17.03
CA ARG A 173 3.31 5.43 17.66
C ARG A 173 3.69 4.21 18.49
N LEU A 174 2.78 3.78 19.36
CA LEU A 174 3.04 2.68 20.29
C LEU A 174 2.74 1.33 19.65
N GLY A 175 1.70 1.26 18.81
CA GLY A 175 1.32 0.02 18.13
C GLY A 175 2.37 -0.47 17.15
N THR A 176 2.95 0.42 16.33
CA THR A 176 4.03 0.03 15.41
C THR A 176 5.28 -0.41 16.17
N ALA A 177 5.68 0.32 17.22
CA ALA A 177 6.85 -0.04 18.03
C ALA A 177 6.69 -1.41 18.71
N ARG A 178 5.51 -1.67 19.29
CA ARG A 178 5.22 -2.97 19.90
C ARG A 178 5.14 -4.10 18.88
N ALA A 179 4.53 -3.86 17.72
CA ALA A 179 4.49 -4.85 16.65
C ALA A 179 5.90 -5.18 16.11
N ASP A 180 6.77 -4.17 16.01
CA ASP A 180 8.17 -4.32 15.60
C ASP A 180 8.93 -5.24 16.57
N GLU A 181 8.82 -4.99 17.89
CA GLU A 181 9.43 -5.84 18.92
C GLU A 181 8.98 -7.31 18.85
N ILE A 182 7.68 -7.55 18.62
CA ILE A 182 7.13 -8.90 18.51
C ILE A 182 7.70 -9.60 17.26
N LEU A 183 7.72 -8.89 16.12
CA LEU A 183 8.19 -9.43 14.86
C LEU A 183 9.71 -9.70 14.87
N GLU A 184 10.51 -8.80 15.45
CA GLU A 184 11.94 -9.00 15.64
C GLU A 184 12.23 -10.24 16.51
N ALA A 185 11.48 -10.42 17.61
CA ALA A 185 11.58 -11.62 18.44
C ALA A 185 11.16 -12.90 17.68
N ALA A 186 10.13 -12.80 16.84
CA ALA A 186 9.67 -13.89 15.99
C ALA A 186 10.69 -14.27 14.91
N LEU A 187 11.45 -13.31 14.37
CA LEU A 187 12.54 -13.57 13.42
C LEU A 187 13.64 -14.42 14.03
N GLY A 188 14.01 -14.16 15.29
CA GLY A 188 14.97 -14.98 16.03
C GLY A 188 14.54 -16.46 16.14
N ARG A 189 13.23 -16.74 16.07
CA ARG A 189 12.67 -18.10 16.11
C ARG A 189 12.28 -18.66 14.73
N GLY A 190 12.06 -17.79 13.76
CA GLY A 190 11.51 -18.11 12.44
C GLY A 190 10.00 -18.36 12.41
N TYR A 191 9.25 -18.00 13.47
CA TYR A 191 7.79 -18.11 13.54
C TYR A 191 7.17 -17.23 14.62
N LEU A 192 5.89 -16.89 14.46
CA LEU A 192 5.00 -16.28 15.44
C LEU A 192 4.25 -17.37 16.23
N THR A 193 4.08 -17.17 17.54
CA THR A 193 3.14 -18.00 18.32
C THR A 193 1.69 -17.56 18.05
N PRO A 194 0.68 -18.40 18.34
CA PRO A 194 -0.72 -18.02 18.19
C PRO A 194 -1.08 -16.78 19.02
N GLU A 195 -0.53 -16.65 20.23
CA GLU A 195 -0.75 -15.51 21.13
C GLU A 195 -0.18 -14.22 20.55
N GLU A 196 1.04 -14.27 20.00
CA GLU A 196 1.67 -13.13 19.34
C GLU A 196 0.89 -12.71 18.09
N ALA A 197 0.43 -13.67 17.29
CA ALA A 197 -0.41 -13.40 16.13
C ALA A 197 -1.73 -12.72 16.53
N ASP A 198 -2.35 -13.12 17.63
CA ASP A 198 -3.59 -12.50 18.11
C ASP A 198 -3.35 -11.12 18.75
N GLU A 199 -2.22 -10.92 19.45
CA GLU A 199 -1.79 -9.60 19.93
C GLU A 199 -1.59 -8.63 18.75
N LEU A 200 -0.88 -9.08 17.70
CA LEU A 200 -0.68 -8.30 16.47
C LEU A 200 -2.01 -7.96 15.78
N LYS A 201 -2.95 -8.90 15.63
CA LYS A 201 -4.28 -8.63 15.05
C LYS A 201 -5.06 -7.59 15.85
N SER A 202 -5.03 -7.69 17.17
CA SER A 202 -5.71 -6.75 18.07
C SER A 202 -5.15 -5.33 17.89
N MET A 203 -3.83 -5.18 17.96
CA MET A 203 -3.16 -3.90 17.75
C MET A 203 -3.42 -3.33 16.35
N ALA A 204 -3.30 -4.16 15.31
CA ALA A 204 -3.52 -3.76 13.94
C ALA A 204 -4.97 -3.25 13.70
N THR A 205 -5.96 -3.88 14.34
CA THR A 205 -7.36 -3.44 14.30
C THR A 205 -7.54 -2.04 14.92
N VAL A 206 -6.88 -1.79 16.05
CA VAL A 206 -6.88 -0.47 16.71
C VAL A 206 -6.16 0.57 15.86
N MET A 207 -4.99 0.22 15.31
CA MET A 207 -4.21 1.10 14.41
C MET A 207 -5.02 1.50 13.17
N ARG A 208 -5.68 0.53 12.53
CA ARG A 208 -6.57 0.73 11.38
C ARG A 208 -7.69 1.72 11.67
N SER A 209 -8.28 1.65 12.86
CA SER A 209 -9.49 2.41 13.19
C SER A 209 -9.20 3.77 13.85
N ALA A 210 -8.10 3.88 14.60
CA ALA A 210 -7.83 5.01 15.49
C ALA A 210 -6.57 5.81 15.13
N SER A 211 -5.87 5.47 14.05
CA SER A 211 -4.76 6.29 13.55
C SER A 211 -5.26 7.52 12.79
N LEU A 212 -4.58 8.65 12.98
CA LEU A 212 -4.99 9.95 12.44
C LEU A 212 -4.80 10.09 10.91
N CYS A 213 -3.89 9.30 10.33
CA CYS A 213 -3.60 9.33 8.90
C CYS A 213 -3.39 7.92 8.33
N GLY A 214 -3.30 7.85 7.00
CA GLY A 214 -3.12 6.60 6.25
C GLY A 214 -1.86 5.80 6.60
N HIS A 215 -0.86 6.39 7.28
CA HIS A 215 0.33 5.66 7.72
C HIS A 215 -0.04 4.56 8.72
N GLY A 216 -0.56 4.96 9.89
CA GLY A 216 -0.96 3.98 10.90
C GLY A 216 -2.16 3.13 10.48
N GLN A 217 -3.07 3.67 9.64
CA GLN A 217 -4.19 2.89 9.11
C GLN A 217 -3.69 1.78 8.17
N GLY A 218 -2.84 2.13 7.20
CA GLY A 218 -2.25 1.20 6.25
C GLY A 218 -1.34 0.16 6.90
N THR A 219 -0.55 0.53 7.91
CA THR A 219 0.23 -0.47 8.67
C THR A 219 -0.68 -1.50 9.34
N GLY A 220 -1.83 -1.07 9.89
CA GLY A 220 -2.84 -1.98 10.41
C GLY A 220 -3.40 -2.92 9.33
N ASP A 221 -3.75 -2.38 8.17
CA ASP A 221 -4.23 -3.17 7.03
C ASP A 221 -3.18 -4.18 6.53
N ALA A 222 -1.90 -3.81 6.50
CA ALA A 222 -0.79 -4.68 6.12
C ALA A 222 -0.64 -5.85 7.10
N ILE A 223 -0.56 -5.59 8.42
CA ILE A 223 -0.44 -6.64 9.44
C ILE A 223 -1.61 -7.62 9.35
N LEU A 224 -2.85 -7.12 9.27
CA LEU A 224 -4.04 -7.96 9.14
C LEU A 224 -4.01 -8.79 7.86
N SER A 225 -3.57 -8.20 6.75
CA SER A 225 -3.46 -8.90 5.47
C SER A 225 -2.47 -10.06 5.53
N PHE A 226 -1.27 -9.84 6.07
CA PHE A 226 -0.26 -10.88 6.19
C PHE A 226 -0.71 -12.01 7.11
N LEU A 227 -1.30 -11.68 8.26
CA LEU A 227 -1.83 -12.68 9.21
C LEU A 227 -3.07 -13.43 8.69
N THR A 228 -3.80 -12.87 7.72
CA THR A 228 -4.94 -13.57 7.11
C THR A 228 -4.50 -14.46 5.94
N LYS A 229 -3.53 -13.98 5.15
CA LYS A 229 -3.17 -14.61 3.87
C LYS A 229 -1.91 -15.47 3.91
N GLY A 230 -1.06 -15.31 4.92
CA GLY A 230 0.22 -16.03 5.06
C GLY A 230 0.46 -16.63 6.45
N ALA A 231 -0.58 -16.79 7.27
CA ALA A 231 -0.44 -17.38 8.61
C ALA A 231 0.09 -18.82 8.58
N ASP A 232 -0.20 -19.58 7.52
CA ASP A 232 0.29 -20.94 7.30
C ASP A 232 1.82 -21.01 7.17
N GLU A 233 2.46 -19.95 6.68
CA GLU A 233 3.93 -19.87 6.60
C GLU A 233 4.56 -19.27 7.88
N MET A 234 3.83 -18.42 8.59
CA MET A 234 4.41 -17.60 9.67
C MET A 234 4.07 -18.05 11.09
N VAL A 235 2.93 -18.72 11.32
CA VAL A 235 2.41 -19.03 12.66
C VAL A 235 2.57 -20.52 12.98
N ARG A 236 3.11 -20.85 14.15
CA ARG A 236 3.24 -22.24 14.62
C ARG A 236 2.75 -22.36 16.07
N GLY A 237 1.97 -23.42 16.33
CA GLY A 237 1.53 -23.82 17.67
C GLY A 237 2.44 -24.85 18.31
#